data_AF-A0A8E2I596-F1
#
_entry.id   AF-A0A8E2I596-F1
#
_cell.length_a   1.000
_cell.length_b   1.000
_cell.length_c   1.000
_cell.angle_alpha   90.00
_cell.angle_beta   90.00
_cell.angle_gamma   90.00
#
_symmetry.space_group_name_H-M   'P 1'
#
loop_
_entity.id
_entity.type
_entity.pdbx_description
1 polymer ?
#
loop_
_entity_poly.entity_id
_entity_poly.type
_entity_poly.pdbx_seq_one_letter_code
_entity_poly.pdbx_strand_id
1 'polypeptide(L)'
;MKRMPFEPPTEHYDEHIEAIDEQICNLIKKRKELSKNNPGFPTRQLIADWSIKYNFYEDFLNSVFGHLLNEEIYKPVIEPKGFLKNIPILKSFEKDDVFYSVTYVGQYENASVVHFNIDREDVDDEMPRSFREPTFFNLSIEGNEVDYECRIEGGGGSRGHISYTFIVSPALPDDFSELKLVFKQCKVPFQKPTGFEFVI
;
A
#
# COMPACT_ATOMS: atom_id res chain seq x y z
N MET A 1 5.38 2.92 5.47
CA MET A 1 6.02 2.87 6.80
C MET A 1 6.80 1.58 6.94
N LYS A 2 8.10 1.69 7.29
CA LYS A 2 8.92 0.55 7.71
C LYS A 2 8.24 -0.14 8.89
N ARG A 3 7.88 -1.41 8.72
CA ARG A 3 7.38 -2.20 9.84
C ARG A 3 8.53 -2.45 10.80
N MET A 4 8.30 -2.23 12.09
CA MET A 4 9.25 -2.69 13.09
C MET A 4 9.44 -4.20 12.91
N PRO A 5 10.68 -4.71 12.98
CA PRO A 5 10.91 -6.15 12.99
C PRO A 5 10.03 -6.77 14.09
N PHE A 6 9.27 -7.79 13.72
CA PHE A 6 8.52 -8.55 14.71
C PHE A 6 9.50 -9.42 15.47
N GLU A 7 9.62 -9.20 16.77
CA GLU A 7 10.38 -10.06 17.66
C GLU A 7 9.40 -11.05 18.30
N PRO A 8 9.40 -12.33 17.89
CA PRO A 8 8.50 -13.31 18.48
C PRO A 8 8.89 -13.56 19.95
N PRO A 9 7.92 -13.76 20.85
CA PRO A 9 8.23 -14.30 22.16
C PRO A 9 8.79 -15.71 21.97
N THR A 10 10.07 -15.91 22.30
CA THR A 10 10.78 -17.19 22.12
C THR A 10 10.92 -17.97 23.42
N GLU A 11 10.31 -17.49 24.51
CA GLU A 11 10.40 -18.11 25.84
C GLU A 11 9.71 -19.48 25.90
N HIS A 12 8.64 -19.68 25.12
CA HIS A 12 7.90 -20.93 25.11
C HIS A 12 7.15 -21.16 23.79
N TYR A 13 7.26 -22.38 23.26
CA TYR A 13 6.40 -22.94 22.22
C TYR A 13 5.97 -24.35 22.66
N ASP A 14 4.69 -24.67 22.55
CA ASP A 14 4.17 -26.01 22.86
C ASP A 14 4.27 -26.89 21.61
N GLU A 15 5.24 -27.80 21.55
CA GLU A 15 5.48 -28.63 20.37
C GLU A 15 4.28 -29.54 20.02
N HIS A 16 3.36 -29.82 20.95
CA HIS A 16 2.18 -30.63 20.66
C HIS A 16 1.21 -29.95 19.67
N ILE A 17 1.30 -28.63 19.48
CA ILE A 17 0.46 -27.89 18.52
C ILE A 17 1.10 -27.73 17.13
N GLU A 18 2.32 -28.19 16.90
CA GLU A 18 3.04 -28.05 15.62
C GLU A 18 2.22 -28.57 14.42
N ALA A 19 1.65 -29.76 14.56
CA ALA A 19 0.81 -30.35 13.50
C ALA A 19 -0.49 -29.57 13.25
N ILE A 20 -0.98 -28.81 14.23
CA ILE A 20 -2.14 -27.92 14.08
C ILE A 20 -1.70 -26.63 13.37
N ASP A 21 -0.57 -26.05 13.75
CA ASP A 21 -0.03 -24.84 13.13
C ASP A 21 0.30 -25.06 11.65
N GLU A 22 0.88 -26.21 11.29
CA GLU A 22 1.09 -26.58 9.90
C GLU A 22 -0.24 -26.70 9.13
N GLN A 23 -1.28 -27.26 9.75
CA GLN A 23 -2.61 -27.32 9.16
C GLN A 23 -3.22 -25.92 8.97
N ILE A 24 -2.99 -24.99 9.88
CA ILE A 24 -3.41 -23.59 9.73
C ILE A 24 -2.73 -22.99 8.49
N CYS A 25 -1.41 -23.16 8.33
CA CYS A 25 -0.69 -22.70 7.14
C CYS A 25 -1.27 -23.29 5.85
N ASN A 26 -1.54 -24.61 5.84
CA ASN A 26 -2.13 -25.28 4.69
C ASN A 26 -3.54 -24.76 4.36
N LEU A 27 -4.37 -24.50 5.37
CA LEU A 27 -5.72 -23.94 5.19
C LEU A 27 -5.69 -22.50 4.67
N ILE A 28 -4.74 -21.69 5.13
CA ILE A 28 -4.52 -20.33 4.61
C ILE A 28 -4.15 -20.39 3.12
N LYS A 29 -3.21 -21.26 2.75
CA LYS A 29 -2.83 -21.47 1.34
C LYS A 29 -4.03 -21.91 0.50
N LYS A 30 -4.79 -22.90 0.96
CA LYS A 30 -5.99 -23.39 0.27
C LYS A 30 -7.04 -22.31 0.09
N ARG A 31 -7.26 -21.45 1.09
CA ARG A 31 -8.16 -20.27 1.00
C ARG A 31 -7.69 -19.31 -0.08
N LYS A 32 -6.39 -19.04 -0.18
CA LYS A 32 -5.79 -18.16 -1.21
C LYS A 32 -5.99 -18.72 -2.61
N GLU A 33 -5.72 -20.00 -2.82
CA GLU A 33 -5.87 -20.67 -4.12
C GLU A 33 -7.33 -20.72 -4.58
N LEU A 34 -8.26 -21.12 -3.71
CA LEU A 34 -9.69 -21.21 -4.03
C LEU A 34 -10.31 -19.86 -4.39
N SER A 35 -9.81 -18.79 -3.78
CA SER A 35 -10.29 -17.42 -4.02
C SER A 35 -9.54 -16.67 -5.12
N LYS A 36 -8.53 -17.30 -5.75
CA LYS A 36 -7.61 -16.65 -6.70
C LYS A 36 -7.01 -15.37 -6.12
N ASN A 37 -6.54 -15.44 -4.87
CA ASN A 37 -6.01 -14.32 -4.10
C ASN A 37 -6.99 -13.15 -3.86
N ASN A 38 -8.31 -13.39 -3.98
CA ASN A 38 -9.35 -12.41 -3.68
C ASN A 38 -10.42 -13.00 -2.74
N PRO A 39 -10.08 -13.24 -1.46
CA PRO A 39 -10.93 -14.03 -0.57
C PRO A 39 -12.07 -13.24 0.08
N GLY A 40 -12.10 -11.92 -0.08
CA GLY A 40 -13.03 -11.05 0.63
C GLY A 40 -12.94 -11.17 2.16
N PHE A 41 -14.00 -10.76 2.83
CA PHE A 41 -14.11 -10.76 4.30
C PHE A 41 -15.37 -11.53 4.73
N PRO A 42 -15.33 -12.35 5.80
CA PRO A 42 -16.51 -13.03 6.30
C PRO A 42 -17.63 -12.06 6.69
N THR A 43 -18.88 -12.45 6.53
CA THR A 43 -20.01 -11.61 6.94
C THR A 43 -20.09 -11.51 8.46
N ARG A 44 -20.70 -10.44 8.96
CA ARG A 44 -20.94 -10.25 10.40
C ARG A 44 -21.66 -11.46 11.03
N GLN A 45 -22.62 -12.04 10.31
CA GLN A 45 -23.35 -13.22 10.78
C GLN A 45 -22.42 -14.44 10.93
N LEU A 46 -21.56 -14.69 9.94
CA LEU A 46 -20.58 -15.80 10.01
C LEU A 46 -19.62 -15.63 11.19
N ILE A 47 -19.14 -14.41 11.44
CA ILE A 47 -18.26 -14.11 12.58
C ILE A 47 -18.97 -14.39 13.92
N ALA A 48 -20.21 -13.92 14.07
CA ALA A 48 -21.01 -14.16 15.27
C ALA A 48 -21.28 -15.66 15.49
N ASP A 49 -21.65 -16.38 14.44
CA ASP A 49 -21.92 -17.83 14.50
C ASP A 49 -20.67 -18.63 14.89
N TRP A 50 -19.51 -18.30 14.31
CA TRP A 50 -18.24 -18.95 14.63
C TRP A 50 -17.70 -18.58 16.01
N SER A 51 -17.91 -17.34 16.45
CA SER A 51 -17.58 -16.89 17.81
C SER A 51 -18.28 -17.75 18.85
N ILE A 52 -19.60 -17.98 18.69
CA ILE A 52 -20.37 -18.85 19.59
C ILE A 52 -19.91 -20.30 19.46
N LYS A 53 -19.79 -20.81 18.23
CA LYS A 53 -19.50 -22.23 17.96
C LYS A 53 -18.14 -22.68 18.51
N TYR A 54 -17.12 -21.85 18.36
CA TYR A 54 -15.75 -22.20 18.72
C TYR A 54 -15.24 -21.47 19.97
N ASN A 55 -16.13 -20.72 20.66
CA ASN A 55 -15.81 -19.96 21.86
C ASN A 55 -14.67 -18.94 21.66
N PHE A 56 -14.77 -18.13 20.60
CA PHE A 56 -13.87 -17.02 20.33
C PHE A 56 -14.57 -15.67 20.56
N TYR A 57 -13.79 -14.63 20.82
CA TYR A 57 -14.30 -13.25 20.73
C TYR A 57 -14.48 -12.83 19.26
N GLU A 58 -15.57 -12.12 18.94
CA GLU A 58 -15.79 -11.61 17.57
C GLU A 58 -14.64 -10.74 17.07
N ASP A 59 -14.10 -9.86 17.93
CA ASP A 59 -12.98 -8.97 17.58
C ASP A 59 -11.68 -9.74 17.28
N PHE A 60 -11.45 -10.87 17.95
CA PHE A 60 -10.33 -11.74 17.63
C PHE A 60 -10.48 -12.31 16.22
N LEU A 61 -11.66 -12.83 15.87
CA LEU A 61 -11.93 -13.33 14.52
C LEU A 61 -11.82 -12.22 13.46
N ASN A 62 -12.35 -11.03 13.76
CA ASN A 62 -12.22 -9.86 12.88
C ASN A 62 -10.75 -9.51 12.63
N SER A 63 -9.91 -9.56 13.66
CA SER A 63 -8.47 -9.32 13.54
C SER A 63 -7.78 -10.37 12.67
N VAL A 64 -8.04 -11.67 12.93
CA VAL A 64 -7.48 -12.78 12.15
C VAL A 64 -7.86 -12.64 10.68
N PHE A 65 -9.14 -12.48 10.36
CA PHE A 65 -9.58 -12.34 8.97
C PHE A 65 -9.15 -11.01 8.35
N GLY A 66 -8.92 -9.97 9.15
CA GLY A 66 -8.34 -8.69 8.72
C GLY A 66 -6.92 -8.86 8.21
N HIS A 67 -6.11 -9.64 8.91
CA HIS A 67 -4.74 -9.98 8.48
C HIS A 67 -4.72 -10.91 7.26
N LEU A 68 -5.69 -11.82 7.15
CA LEU A 68 -5.85 -12.70 5.98
C LEU A 68 -6.49 -12.01 4.75
N LEU A 69 -6.97 -10.77 4.89
CA LEU A 69 -7.57 -10.02 3.79
C LEU A 69 -6.51 -9.39 2.88
N ASN A 70 -5.39 -8.94 3.45
CA ASN A 70 -4.36 -8.21 2.73
C ASN A 70 -2.96 -8.70 3.14
N GLU A 71 -2.56 -9.87 2.65
CA GLU A 71 -1.22 -10.45 2.92
C GLU A 71 -0.09 -9.58 2.36
N GLU A 72 -0.34 -8.87 1.26
CA GLU A 72 0.65 -8.06 0.54
C GLU A 72 1.33 -7.01 1.43
N ILE A 73 0.65 -6.53 2.48
CA ILE A 73 1.25 -5.60 3.46
C ILE A 73 2.47 -6.19 4.19
N TYR A 74 2.59 -7.52 4.23
CA TYR A 74 3.67 -8.26 4.88
C TYR A 74 4.87 -8.50 3.98
N LYS A 75 4.79 -8.20 2.68
CA LYS A 75 5.97 -8.29 1.81
C LYS A 75 7.12 -7.46 2.38
N PRO A 76 8.37 -7.95 2.31
CA PRO A 76 9.54 -7.18 2.73
C PRO A 76 9.57 -5.79 2.08
N VAL A 77 9.94 -4.77 2.84
CA VAL A 77 10.16 -3.43 2.29
C VAL A 77 11.57 -3.39 1.72
N ILE A 78 11.70 -3.08 0.43
CA ILE A 78 13.00 -2.79 -0.17
C ILE A 78 13.45 -1.42 0.31
N GLU A 79 14.59 -1.37 1.01
CA GLU A 79 15.21 -0.11 1.43
C GLU A 79 16.14 0.37 0.30
N PRO A 80 15.95 1.58 -0.24
CA PRO A 80 16.86 2.15 -1.22
C PRO A 80 18.27 2.29 -0.63
N LYS A 81 19.29 1.80 -1.36
CA LYS A 81 20.70 1.78 -0.94
C LYS A 81 21.61 2.14 -2.11
N GLY A 82 22.71 2.82 -1.81
CA GLY A 82 23.64 3.29 -2.83
C GLY A 82 23.00 4.37 -3.71
N PHE A 83 22.78 5.56 -3.15
CA PHE A 83 22.26 6.69 -3.94
C PHE A 83 23.19 6.99 -5.12
N LEU A 84 22.61 7.07 -6.32
CA LEU A 84 23.34 7.32 -7.56
C LEU A 84 23.15 8.77 -8.02
N LYS A 85 21.91 9.20 -8.24
CA LYS A 85 21.57 10.53 -8.79
C LYS A 85 20.09 10.85 -8.66
N ASN A 86 19.73 12.11 -8.89
CA ASN A 86 18.35 12.52 -9.13
C ASN A 86 18.12 12.72 -10.62
N ILE A 87 17.06 12.09 -11.15
CA ILE A 87 16.66 12.23 -12.55
C ILE A 87 15.47 13.20 -12.59
N PRO A 88 15.62 14.37 -13.24
CA PRO A 88 14.52 15.32 -13.37
C PRO A 88 13.46 14.75 -14.31
N ILE A 89 12.22 14.68 -13.84
CA ILE A 89 11.06 14.25 -14.66
C ILE A 89 10.26 15.48 -15.08
N LEU A 90 10.02 16.40 -14.15
CA LEU A 90 9.29 17.66 -14.37
C LEU A 90 8.01 17.48 -15.19
N LYS A 91 7.23 16.46 -14.84
CA LYS A 91 5.93 16.21 -15.47
C LYS A 91 4.81 16.46 -14.47
N SER A 92 3.67 16.91 -14.99
CA SER A 92 2.52 17.29 -14.19
C SER A 92 1.20 16.97 -14.89
N PHE A 93 0.16 16.89 -14.08
CA PHE A 93 -1.22 16.77 -14.48
C PHE A 93 -2.05 17.74 -13.63
N GLU A 94 -3.02 18.43 -14.23
CA GLU A 94 -3.82 19.43 -13.52
C GLU A 94 -5.31 19.15 -13.73
N LYS A 95 -6.08 19.20 -12.65
CA LYS A 95 -7.52 18.99 -12.68
C LYS A 95 -8.19 19.65 -11.48
N ASP A 96 -9.32 20.33 -11.70
CA ASP A 96 -10.16 20.94 -10.66
C ASP A 96 -9.34 21.82 -9.69
N ASP A 97 -8.45 22.67 -10.24
CA ASP A 97 -7.54 23.56 -9.49
C ASP A 97 -6.57 22.84 -8.54
N VAL A 98 -6.32 21.56 -8.80
CA VAL A 98 -5.29 20.76 -8.13
C VAL A 98 -4.19 20.39 -9.13
N PHE A 99 -2.96 20.74 -8.76
CA PHE A 99 -1.76 20.48 -9.52
C PHE A 99 -1.04 19.24 -8.98
N TYR A 100 -0.94 18.21 -9.80
CA TYR A 100 -0.27 16.95 -9.50
C TYR A 100 1.07 16.92 -10.22
N SER A 101 2.17 16.61 -9.53
CA SER A 101 3.49 16.62 -10.17
C SER A 101 4.46 15.57 -9.67
N VAL A 102 5.34 15.14 -10.57
CA VAL A 102 6.55 14.39 -10.24
C VAL A 102 7.73 15.22 -10.71
N THR A 103 8.47 15.79 -9.76
CA THR A 103 9.57 16.72 -10.07
C THR A 103 10.85 15.98 -10.41
N TYR A 104 11.19 14.97 -9.62
CA TYR A 104 12.37 14.11 -9.84
C TYR A 104 12.14 12.70 -9.30
N VAL A 105 12.98 11.78 -9.78
CA VAL A 105 13.11 10.43 -9.26
C VAL A 105 14.52 10.25 -8.70
N GLY A 106 14.62 9.86 -7.44
CA GLY A 106 15.88 9.48 -6.82
C GLY A 106 16.28 8.08 -7.24
N GLN A 107 17.43 7.94 -7.89
CA GLN A 107 17.93 6.66 -8.38
C GLN A 107 18.92 6.07 -7.36
N TYR A 108 18.69 4.81 -6.99
CA TYR A 108 19.56 4.01 -6.13
C TYR A 108 19.98 2.74 -6.86
N GLU A 109 21.00 2.05 -6.37
CA GLU A 109 21.50 0.81 -6.97
C GLU A 109 20.42 -0.29 -7.05
N ASN A 110 19.53 -0.35 -6.05
CA ASN A 110 18.55 -1.44 -5.90
C ASN A 110 17.08 -1.01 -6.08
N ALA A 111 16.79 0.30 -6.20
CA ALA A 111 15.44 0.83 -6.29
C ALA A 111 15.44 2.26 -6.87
N SER A 112 14.25 2.73 -7.24
CA SER A 112 14.02 4.15 -7.54
C SER A 112 13.00 4.73 -6.56
N VAL A 113 13.13 6.01 -6.26
CA VAL A 113 12.27 6.74 -5.32
C VAL A 113 11.55 7.84 -6.08
N VAL A 114 10.23 7.71 -6.23
CA VAL A 114 9.38 8.68 -6.92
C VAL A 114 8.81 9.66 -5.91
N HIS A 115 9.06 10.95 -6.14
CA HIS A 115 8.52 12.04 -5.34
C HIS A 115 7.31 12.65 -6.03
N PHE A 116 6.13 12.40 -5.45
CA PHE A 116 4.84 12.84 -5.98
C PHE A 116 4.26 13.95 -5.11
N ASN A 117 3.89 15.06 -5.74
CA ASN A 117 3.35 16.24 -5.07
C ASN A 117 1.94 16.53 -5.56
N ILE A 118 1.14 17.07 -4.64
CA ILE A 118 -0.21 17.56 -4.88
C ILE A 118 -0.28 18.97 -4.28
N ASP A 119 -0.42 19.95 -5.14
CA ASP A 119 -0.50 21.36 -4.80
C ASP A 119 -1.90 21.89 -5.15
N ARG A 120 -2.44 22.77 -4.32
CA ARG A 120 -3.74 23.43 -4.56
C ARG A 120 -3.77 24.78 -3.87
N GLU A 121 -4.49 25.73 -4.46
CA GLU A 121 -4.76 26.99 -3.78
C GLU A 121 -5.77 26.78 -2.65
N ASP A 122 -5.50 27.37 -1.49
CA ASP A 122 -6.40 27.32 -0.34
C ASP A 122 -7.57 28.29 -0.53
N VAL A 123 -8.56 27.88 -1.32
CA VAL A 123 -9.84 28.58 -1.49
C VAL A 123 -10.87 27.94 -0.56
N ASP A 124 -10.80 28.29 0.73
CA ASP A 124 -11.89 28.35 1.73
C ASP A 124 -11.42 27.96 3.14
N ASP A 125 -11.71 28.86 4.07
CA ASP A 125 -11.50 28.73 5.52
C ASP A 125 -12.64 27.99 6.25
N GLU A 126 -13.66 27.51 5.52
CA GLU A 126 -14.90 27.01 6.14
C GLU A 126 -14.91 25.51 6.46
N MET A 127 -14.04 24.67 5.88
CA MET A 127 -13.97 23.23 6.20
C MET A 127 -12.78 22.88 7.11
N PRO A 128 -13.01 22.48 8.37
CA PRO A 128 -11.98 21.94 9.23
C PRO A 128 -11.32 20.69 8.62
N ARG A 129 -10.02 20.50 8.84
CA ARG A 129 -9.24 19.32 8.38
C ARG A 129 -9.90 17.97 8.70
N SER A 130 -10.71 17.91 9.76
CA SER A 130 -11.43 16.71 10.19
C SER A 130 -12.49 16.21 9.21
N PHE A 131 -12.91 17.03 8.22
CA PHE A 131 -13.97 16.68 7.27
C PHE A 131 -13.48 16.42 5.83
N ARG A 132 -12.21 16.69 5.51
CA ARG A 132 -11.65 16.28 4.20
C ARG A 132 -11.22 14.83 4.31
N GLU A 133 -11.89 13.93 3.59
CA GLU A 133 -11.51 12.51 3.53
C GLU A 133 -10.03 12.40 3.12
N PRO A 134 -9.19 11.66 3.87
CA PRO A 134 -7.82 11.41 3.47
C PRO A 134 -7.82 10.71 2.12
N THR A 135 -7.29 11.39 1.10
CA THR A 135 -7.08 10.78 -0.22
C THR A 135 -5.70 10.15 -0.23
N PHE A 136 -5.63 8.89 -0.67
CA PHE A 136 -4.37 8.17 -0.84
C PHE A 136 -4.18 7.87 -2.32
N PHE A 137 -2.93 7.74 -2.75
CA PHE A 137 -2.60 7.37 -4.11
C PHE A 137 -1.73 6.12 -4.09
N ASN A 138 -2.04 5.20 -4.99
CA ASN A 138 -1.16 4.11 -5.37
C ASN A 138 -0.47 4.48 -6.69
N LEU A 139 0.77 4.04 -6.85
CA LEU A 139 1.55 4.19 -8.07
C LEU A 139 1.66 2.83 -8.75
N SER A 140 1.54 2.81 -10.07
CA SER A 140 2.00 1.72 -10.93
C SER A 140 2.82 2.27 -12.09
N ILE A 141 3.78 1.49 -12.56
CA ILE A 141 4.62 1.84 -13.70
C ILE A 141 4.18 1.01 -14.89
N GLU A 142 3.86 1.66 -16.00
CA GLU A 142 3.56 1.03 -17.29
C GLU A 142 4.61 1.48 -18.32
N GLY A 143 4.89 0.66 -19.34
CA GLY A 143 5.71 1.11 -20.47
C GLY A 143 6.77 0.14 -20.97
N ASN A 144 7.12 -0.87 -20.18
CA ASN A 144 8.06 -1.92 -20.57
C ASN A 144 7.55 -3.32 -20.14
N GLU A 145 8.30 -4.36 -20.48
CA GLU A 145 7.98 -5.75 -20.10
C GLU A 145 8.38 -6.09 -18.65
N VAL A 146 8.80 -5.10 -17.86
CA VAL A 146 9.27 -5.31 -16.48
C VAL A 146 8.13 -5.01 -15.52
N ASP A 147 7.75 -6.01 -14.72
CA ASP A 147 6.80 -5.82 -13.63
C ASP A 147 7.49 -5.11 -12.45
N TYR A 148 7.09 -3.85 -12.21
CA TYR A 148 7.58 -3.06 -11.09
C TYR A 148 6.67 -3.18 -9.87
N GLU A 149 7.27 -3.49 -8.72
CA GLU A 149 6.62 -3.35 -7.43
C GLU A 149 6.75 -1.91 -6.94
N CYS A 150 5.61 -1.27 -6.70
CA CYS A 150 5.53 0.11 -6.22
C CYS A 150 4.93 0.15 -4.83
N ARG A 151 5.65 0.75 -3.87
CA ARG A 151 5.21 0.83 -2.48
C ARG A 151 5.30 2.25 -1.95
N ILE A 152 4.22 2.71 -1.33
CA ILE A 152 4.24 3.95 -0.57
C ILE A 152 5.14 3.81 0.66
N GLU A 153 6.18 4.63 0.74
CA GLU A 153 7.06 4.71 1.90
C GLU A 153 6.41 5.56 2.98
N GLY A 154 5.92 6.73 2.57
CA GLY A 154 5.28 7.71 3.44
C GLY A 154 4.70 8.86 2.63
N GLY A 155 4.01 9.73 3.34
CA GLY A 155 3.47 10.95 2.78
C GLY A 155 3.10 11.90 3.91
N GLY A 156 3.11 13.19 3.60
CA GLY A 156 2.86 14.25 4.56
C GLY A 156 2.53 15.54 3.82
N GLY A 157 1.77 16.39 4.48
CA GLY A 157 1.32 17.61 3.85
C GLY A 157 0.65 18.57 4.82
N SER A 158 0.40 19.76 4.29
CA SER A 158 -0.39 20.82 4.91
C SER A 158 -1.56 21.20 3.98
N ARG A 159 -2.19 22.36 4.19
CA ARG A 159 -3.48 22.71 3.55
C ARG A 159 -3.38 22.78 2.01
N GLY A 160 -2.33 23.43 1.50
CA GLY A 160 -2.10 23.61 0.05
C GLY A 160 -1.06 22.70 -0.60
N HIS A 161 -0.32 21.88 0.16
CA HIS A 161 0.71 20.98 -0.40
C HIS A 161 0.71 19.63 0.31
N ILE A 162 0.67 18.55 -0.45
CA ILE A 162 0.81 17.16 0.03
C ILE A 162 1.89 16.49 -0.82
N SER A 163 2.79 15.76 -0.15
CA SER A 163 3.83 14.97 -0.80
C SER A 163 3.70 13.49 -0.42
N TYR A 164 3.99 12.62 -1.37
CA TYR A 164 4.11 11.18 -1.20
C TYR A 164 5.46 10.72 -1.76
N THR A 165 6.02 9.72 -1.11
CA THR A 165 7.23 9.04 -1.56
C THR A 165 6.91 7.59 -1.86
N PHE A 166 7.23 7.14 -3.07
CA PHE A 166 7.05 5.77 -3.51
C PHE A 166 8.41 5.13 -3.80
N ILE A 167 8.63 3.93 -3.27
CA ILE A 167 9.76 3.08 -3.63
C ILE A 167 9.32 2.16 -4.75
N VAL A 168 10.09 2.11 -5.82
CA VAL A 168 9.87 1.30 -7.01
C VAL A 168 11.02 0.30 -7.14
N SER A 169 10.68 -0.98 -7.30
CA SER A 169 11.66 -2.05 -7.52
C SER A 169 11.23 -3.01 -8.62
N PRO A 170 12.13 -3.47 -9.52
CA PRO A 170 13.54 -3.08 -9.61
C PRO A 170 13.73 -1.59 -9.94
N ALA A 171 14.98 -1.11 -9.85
CA ALA A 171 15.28 0.29 -10.13
C ALA A 171 14.83 0.66 -11.57
N LEU A 172 14.20 1.82 -11.72
CA LEU A 172 13.77 2.35 -13.01
C LEU A 172 14.98 2.67 -13.89
N PRO A 173 14.85 2.53 -15.23
CA PRO A 173 15.87 2.98 -16.17
C PRO A 173 16.09 4.50 -16.08
N ASP A 174 17.24 4.94 -16.56
CA ASP A 174 17.56 6.36 -16.63
C ASP A 174 16.68 7.13 -17.63
N ASP A 175 16.20 6.44 -18.66
CA ASP A 175 15.29 6.98 -19.67
C ASP A 175 13.83 6.65 -19.31
N PHE A 176 13.05 7.69 -19.07
CA PHE A 176 11.64 7.61 -18.71
C PHE A 176 10.70 7.83 -19.90
N SER A 177 11.22 7.97 -21.12
CA SER A 177 10.43 8.32 -22.31
C SER A 177 9.34 7.29 -22.62
N GLU A 178 9.60 6.02 -22.36
CA GLU A 178 8.65 4.92 -22.58
C GLU A 178 7.82 4.60 -21.33
N LEU A 179 8.18 5.18 -20.17
CA LEU A 179 7.52 4.89 -18.90
C LEU A 179 6.39 5.88 -18.60
N LYS A 180 5.34 5.32 -18.02
CA LYS A 180 4.13 6.00 -17.58
C LYS A 180 3.95 5.73 -16.09
N LEU A 181 3.90 6.81 -15.31
CA LEU A 181 3.61 6.77 -13.89
C LEU A 181 2.11 6.93 -13.72
N VAL A 182 1.44 5.84 -13.40
CA VAL A 182 -0.02 5.80 -13.26
C VAL A 182 -0.38 5.94 -11.79
N PHE A 183 -1.08 7.02 -11.46
CA PHE A 183 -1.52 7.31 -10.10
C PHE A 183 -3.01 7.01 -9.95
N LYS A 184 -3.36 6.12 -9.02
CA LYS A 184 -4.75 5.72 -8.73
C LYS A 184 -5.17 6.17 -7.35
N GLN A 185 -6.20 7.00 -7.29
CA GLN A 185 -6.73 7.49 -6.03
C GLN A 185 -7.56 6.40 -5.32
N CYS A 186 -7.32 6.26 -4.03
CA CYS A 186 -7.89 5.23 -3.18
C CYS A 186 -8.43 5.83 -1.86
N LYS A 187 -9.53 5.27 -1.36
CA LYS A 187 -10.10 5.60 -0.04
C LYS A 187 -9.53 4.73 1.06
N VAL A 188 -9.25 5.33 2.21
CA VAL A 188 -8.94 4.60 3.45
C VAL A 188 -10.20 4.03 4.11
N PRO A 189 -10.07 2.97 4.94
CA PRO A 189 -8.84 2.24 5.27
C PRO A 189 -8.49 1.12 4.29
N PHE A 190 -9.40 0.72 3.40
CA PHE A 190 -9.26 -0.49 2.57
C PHE A 190 -8.70 -0.24 1.16
N GLN A 191 -8.10 0.92 0.91
CA GLN A 191 -7.56 1.33 -0.39
C GLN A 191 -8.52 1.09 -1.57
N LYS A 192 -9.82 1.34 -1.35
CA LYS A 192 -10.83 1.15 -2.41
C LYS A 192 -10.62 2.20 -3.50
N PRO A 193 -10.48 1.84 -4.79
CA PRO A 193 -10.34 2.81 -5.86
C PRO A 193 -11.53 3.78 -5.89
N THR A 194 -11.27 5.08 -6.07
CA THR A 194 -12.34 6.07 -6.27
C THR A 194 -12.78 6.17 -7.73
N GLY A 195 -12.01 5.57 -8.65
CA GLY A 195 -12.16 5.74 -10.09
C GLY A 195 -11.41 6.96 -10.63
N PHE A 196 -10.79 7.77 -9.78
CA PHE A 196 -9.89 8.84 -10.22
C PHE A 196 -8.48 8.29 -10.44
N GLU A 197 -8.01 8.39 -11.68
CA GLU A 197 -6.72 7.90 -12.15
C GLU A 197 -6.17 8.87 -13.19
N PHE A 198 -4.86 9.07 -13.20
CA PHE A 198 -4.17 9.86 -14.20
C PHE A 198 -2.75 9.33 -14.43
N VAL A 199 -2.16 9.76 -15.56
CA VAL A 199 -0.83 9.33 -16.00
C VAL A 199 0.08 10.55 -16.07
N ILE A 200 1.30 10.38 -15.56
CA ILE A 200 2.43 11.31 -15.69
C ILE A 200 3.54 10.61 -16.48
#